data_AF-A0A352RYR3-F1
#
_entry.id   AF-A0A352RYR3-F1
#
_cell.length_a   1.000
_cell.length_b   1.000
_cell.length_c   1.000
_cell.angle_alpha   90.00
_cell.angle_beta   90.00
_cell.angle_gamma   90.00
#
_symmetry.space_group_name_H-M   'P 1'
#
loop_
_entity.id
_entity.type
_entity.pdbx_description
1 polymer ?
#
loop_
_entity_poly.entity_id
_entity_poly.type
_entity_poly.pdbx_seq_one_letter_code
_entity_poly.pdbx_strand_id
1 'polypeptide(L)'
;HSKRYRLGIDAMQLGAAAAEKAPIVDLVAPLMKKLARVSGDTVFLVVPQGDFTVCLHREEGPFPVRVFTTVPGQRRLLGIGAGGLALMSAMSDDAIREVHKRKHALYAEAGMPISRLLAAAARSRRKGYAEIVDTITEGVSG
;
A
#
# COMPACT_ATOMS: atom_id res chain seq x y z
N HIS A 1 27.30 25.18 18.87
CA HIS A 1 27.31 25.22 17.40
C HIS A 1 26.65 23.97 16.83
N SER A 2 25.44 24.05 16.28
CA SER A 2 24.81 22.88 15.63
C SER A 2 25.30 22.76 14.18
N LYS A 3 26.00 21.67 13.84
CA LYS A 3 26.29 21.33 12.44
C LYS A 3 24.97 21.02 11.74
N ARG A 4 24.61 21.81 10.73
CA ARG A 4 23.42 21.58 9.89
C ARG A 4 23.86 20.84 8.63
N TYR A 5 23.28 19.66 8.41
CA TYR A 5 23.48 18.87 7.20
C TYR A 5 22.28 19.05 6.26
N ARG A 6 22.55 19.02 4.95
CA ARG A 6 21.52 19.05 3.90
C ARG A 6 21.88 18.01 2.85
N LEU A 7 20.88 17.52 2.14
CA LEU A 7 21.11 16.67 0.97
C LEU A 7 21.89 17.47 -0.08
N GLY A 8 22.92 16.83 -0.63
CA GLY A 8 23.78 17.39 -1.69
C GLY A 8 23.23 17.08 -3.09
N ILE A 9 23.96 17.54 -4.10
CA ILE A 9 23.57 17.38 -5.51
C ILE A 9 23.48 15.90 -5.93
N ASP A 10 24.32 15.03 -5.39
CA ASP A 10 24.30 13.59 -5.72
C ASP A 10 22.98 12.93 -5.28
N ALA A 11 22.44 13.33 -4.12
CA ALA A 11 21.14 12.86 -3.67
C ALA A 11 19.99 13.38 -4.57
N MET A 12 20.12 14.59 -5.10
CA MET A 12 19.18 15.14 -6.07
C MET A 12 19.24 14.40 -7.41
N GLN A 13 20.45 14.08 -7.89
CA GLN A 13 20.64 13.30 -9.11
C GLN A 13 20.08 11.88 -8.99
N LEU A 14 20.32 11.22 -7.85
CA LEU A 14 19.73 9.92 -7.57
C LEU A 14 18.20 10.00 -7.53
N GLY A 15 17.66 11.03 -6.87
CA GLY A 15 16.22 11.28 -6.83
C GLY A 15 15.62 11.52 -8.22
N ALA A 16 16.30 12.28 -9.07
CA ALA A 16 15.88 12.54 -10.45
C ALA A 16 15.92 11.27 -11.32
N ALA A 17 16.96 10.45 -11.20
CA ALA A 17 17.05 9.16 -11.89
C ALA A 17 15.97 8.18 -11.41
N ALA A 18 15.64 8.20 -10.12
CA ALA A 18 14.57 7.38 -9.55
C ALA A 18 13.15 7.95 -9.80
N ALA A 19 13.03 9.18 -10.30
CA ALA A 19 11.75 9.80 -10.61
C ALA A 19 11.14 9.30 -11.93
N GLU A 20 11.92 8.63 -12.77
CA GLU A 20 11.36 7.86 -13.87
C GLU A 20 10.39 6.80 -13.31
N LYS A 21 9.24 6.64 -13.97
CA LYS A 21 8.26 5.65 -13.54
C LYS A 21 8.92 4.28 -13.53
N ALA A 22 8.71 3.53 -12.45
CA ALA A 22 9.18 2.15 -12.38
C ALA A 22 8.66 1.39 -13.62
N PRO A 23 9.50 0.60 -14.33
CA PRO A 23 9.11 -0.04 -15.60
C PRO A 23 7.81 -0.84 -15.54
N ILE A 24 7.48 -1.37 -14.36
CA ILE A 24 6.21 -2.07 -14.11
C ILE A 24 4.98 -1.18 -14.28
N VAL A 25 5.08 0.11 -13.97
CA VAL A 25 3.97 1.07 -14.07
C VAL A 25 3.55 1.21 -15.53
N ASP A 26 4.50 1.39 -16.44
CA ASP A 26 4.19 1.55 -17.87
C ASP A 26 3.59 0.28 -18.47
N LEU A 27 4.04 -0.89 -17.99
CA LEU A 27 3.48 -2.18 -18.38
C LEU A 27 2.01 -2.35 -17.96
N VAL A 28 1.65 -1.94 -16.73
CA VAL A 28 0.31 -2.21 -16.17
C VAL A 28 -0.67 -1.05 -16.32
N ALA A 29 -0.21 0.17 -16.62
CA ALA A 29 -1.04 1.35 -16.72
C ALA A 29 -2.23 1.20 -17.68
N PRO A 30 -2.10 0.59 -18.88
CA PRO A 30 -3.25 0.38 -19.78
C PRO A 30 -4.34 -0.49 -19.14
N LEU A 31 -3.94 -1.55 -18.43
CA LEU A 31 -4.87 -2.43 -17.72
C LEU A 31 -5.54 -1.71 -16.54
N MET A 32 -4.77 -0.98 -15.74
CA MET A 32 -5.30 -0.20 -14.63
C MET A 32 -6.33 0.85 -15.08
N LYS A 33 -6.07 1.56 -16.18
CA LYS A 33 -7.03 2.50 -16.78
C LYS A 33 -8.33 1.83 -17.19
N LYS A 34 -8.22 0.64 -17.82
CA LYS A 34 -9.40 -0.15 -18.20
C LYS A 34 -10.19 -0.57 -16.96
N LEU A 35 -9.51 -1.06 -15.92
CA LEU A 35 -10.14 -1.45 -14.66
C LEU A 35 -10.86 -0.27 -14.01
N ALA A 36 -10.20 0.87 -13.85
CA ALA A 36 -10.79 2.08 -13.26
C ALA A 36 -12.03 2.55 -14.02
N ARG A 37 -11.98 2.48 -15.36
CA ARG A 37 -13.14 2.83 -16.20
C ARG A 37 -14.31 1.86 -16.03
N VAL A 38 -14.03 0.56 -15.93
CA VAL A 38 -15.07 -0.49 -15.84
C VAL A 38 -15.67 -0.56 -14.44
N SER A 39 -14.84 -0.44 -13.38
CA SER A 39 -15.33 -0.45 -12.00
C SER A 39 -15.99 0.87 -11.61
N GLY A 40 -15.62 1.99 -12.26
CA GLY A 40 -15.99 3.33 -11.80
C GLY A 40 -15.05 3.86 -10.72
N ASP A 41 -14.27 2.99 -10.09
CA ASP A 41 -13.48 3.26 -8.89
C ASP A 41 -12.01 3.60 -9.18
N THR A 42 -11.28 3.93 -8.12
CA THR A 42 -9.85 4.18 -8.16
C THR A 42 -9.05 2.87 -8.05
N VAL A 43 -8.09 2.69 -8.94
CA VAL A 43 -7.19 1.51 -8.97
C VAL A 43 -5.79 1.94 -8.55
N PHE A 44 -5.19 1.20 -7.63
CA PHE A 44 -3.85 1.47 -7.10
C PHE A 44 -2.88 0.34 -7.45
N LEU A 45 -1.65 0.71 -7.84
CA LEU A 45 -0.52 -0.21 -7.91
C LEU A 45 0.28 -0.08 -6.63
N VAL A 46 0.29 -1.13 -5.82
CA VAL A 46 0.96 -1.15 -4.52
C VAL A 46 2.04 -2.22 -4.51
N VAL A 47 3.23 -1.89 -4.01
CA VAL A 47 4.37 -2.80 -3.92
C VAL A 47 4.88 -2.92 -2.49
N PRO A 48 5.48 -4.06 -2.09
CA PRO A 48 6.11 -4.19 -0.79
C PRO A 48 7.40 -3.35 -0.69
N GLN A 49 7.65 -2.79 0.49
CA GLN A 49 8.90 -2.10 0.85
C GLN A 49 9.23 -2.40 2.32
N GLY A 50 9.93 -3.51 2.55
CA GLY A 50 10.19 -4.02 3.90
C GLY A 50 8.89 -4.33 4.64
N ASP A 51 8.73 -3.80 5.84
CA ASP A 51 7.51 -3.95 6.67
C ASP A 51 6.37 -2.99 6.24
N PHE A 52 6.49 -2.34 5.08
CA PHE A 52 5.54 -1.38 4.55
C PHE A 52 5.15 -1.73 3.11
N THR A 53 4.22 -0.96 2.57
CA THR A 53 3.90 -0.91 1.15
C THR A 53 3.98 0.50 0.62
N VAL A 54 4.26 0.66 -0.67
CA VAL A 54 4.26 1.95 -1.37
C VAL A 54 3.26 1.90 -2.52
N CYS A 55 2.45 2.95 -2.65
CA CYS A 55 1.67 3.17 -3.86
C CYS A 55 2.61 3.70 -4.95
N LEU A 56 2.81 2.95 -6.03
CA LEU A 56 3.61 3.40 -7.17
C LEU A 56 2.79 4.18 -8.19
N HIS A 57 1.51 3.82 -8.35
CA HIS A 57 0.66 4.42 -9.36
C HIS A 57 -0.82 4.38 -8.98
N ARG A 58 -1.59 5.31 -9.51
CA ARG A 58 -3.03 5.44 -9.31
C ARG A 58 -3.70 5.77 -10.63
N GLU A 59 -4.80 5.07 -10.93
CA GLU A 59 -5.71 5.40 -12.02
C GLU A 59 -7.10 5.66 -11.43
N GLU A 60 -7.76 6.72 -11.89
CA GLU A 60 -9.05 7.16 -11.36
C GLU A 60 -10.18 6.82 -12.33
N GLY A 61 -11.23 6.20 -11.80
CA GLY A 61 -12.48 5.98 -12.51
C GLY A 61 -13.38 7.23 -12.49
N PRO A 62 -14.46 7.25 -13.29
CA PRO A 62 -15.33 8.41 -13.46
C PRO A 62 -16.26 8.73 -12.27
N PHE A 63 -16.21 8.00 -11.14
CA PHE A 63 -17.15 8.20 -10.03
C PHE A 63 -16.92 9.53 -9.26
N PRO A 64 -17.99 10.28 -8.90
CA PRO A 64 -17.85 11.65 -8.39
C PRO A 64 -17.37 11.76 -6.93
N VAL A 65 -17.60 10.72 -6.10
CA VAL A 65 -17.14 10.71 -4.70
C VAL A 65 -15.69 10.21 -4.65
N ARG A 66 -14.78 11.11 -4.31
CA ARG A 66 -13.33 10.87 -4.36
C ARG A 66 -12.76 10.85 -2.96
N VAL A 67 -12.40 9.65 -2.48
CA VAL A 67 -11.69 9.50 -1.22
C VAL A 67 -10.19 9.49 -1.50
N PHE A 68 -9.55 10.67 -1.42
CA PHE A 68 -8.15 10.89 -1.78
C PHE A 68 -7.14 10.37 -0.74
N THR A 69 -7.36 9.22 -0.09
CA THR A 69 -6.43 8.81 0.97
C THR A 69 -5.12 8.26 0.47
N THR A 70 -5.03 7.76 -0.78
CA THR A 70 -3.83 7.13 -1.33
C THR A 70 -3.24 7.88 -2.51
N VAL A 71 -2.01 8.36 -2.39
CA VAL A 71 -1.25 9.03 -3.48
C VAL A 71 0.03 8.24 -3.83
N PRO A 72 0.54 8.33 -5.07
CA PRO A 72 1.84 7.79 -5.42
C PRO A 72 2.95 8.27 -4.47
N GLY A 73 3.86 7.37 -4.10
CA GLY A 73 4.91 7.58 -3.09
C GLY A 73 4.44 7.39 -1.64
N GLN A 74 3.13 7.33 -1.37
CA GLN A 74 2.65 7.15 0.00
C GLN A 74 2.95 5.75 0.52
N ARG A 75 3.49 5.72 1.74
CA ARG A 75 3.82 4.50 2.47
C ARG A 75 2.71 4.13 3.43
N ARG A 76 2.42 2.83 3.55
CA ARG A 76 1.48 2.25 4.52
C ARG A 76 2.08 1.05 5.19
N LEU A 77 1.68 0.79 6.42
CA LEU A 77 2.10 -0.40 7.15
C LEU A 77 1.56 -1.66 6.45
N LEU A 78 2.39 -2.70 6.31
CA LEU A 78 1.97 -3.93 5.64
C LEU A 78 0.76 -4.54 6.36
N GLY A 79 -0.17 -5.15 5.63
CA GLY A 79 -1.42 -5.66 6.22
C GLY A 79 -2.50 -4.60 6.50
N ILE A 80 -2.20 -3.30 6.36
CA ILE A 80 -3.20 -2.22 6.40
C ILE A 80 -3.64 -1.88 4.98
N GLY A 81 -4.95 -1.87 4.75
CA GLY A 81 -5.54 -1.68 3.42
C GLY A 81 -5.55 -2.96 2.58
N ALA A 82 -6.34 -2.97 1.51
CA ALA A 82 -6.51 -4.14 0.64
C ALA A 82 -5.19 -4.61 0.02
N GLY A 83 -4.44 -3.70 -0.62
CA GLY A 83 -3.16 -4.05 -1.25
C GLY A 83 -2.12 -4.54 -0.25
N GLY A 84 -2.02 -3.91 0.92
CA GLY A 84 -1.12 -4.34 2.00
C GLY A 84 -1.50 -5.70 2.58
N LEU A 85 -2.80 -5.96 2.74
CA LEU A 85 -3.31 -7.25 3.19
C LEU A 85 -3.13 -8.35 2.14
N ALA A 86 -3.34 -8.03 0.85
CA ALA A 86 -3.12 -8.95 -0.25
C ALA A 86 -1.66 -9.43 -0.27
N LEU A 87 -0.71 -8.50 -0.22
CA LEU A 87 0.72 -8.81 -0.15
C LEU A 87 1.07 -9.61 1.12
N MET A 88 0.54 -9.20 2.29
CA MET A 88 0.78 -9.92 3.54
C MET A 88 0.21 -11.35 3.53
N SER A 89 -0.92 -11.58 2.85
CA SER A 89 -1.59 -12.88 2.85
C SER A 89 -0.76 -14.00 2.21
N ALA A 90 0.18 -13.64 1.32
CA ALA A 90 1.14 -14.56 0.72
C ALA A 90 2.27 -14.99 1.68
N MET A 91 2.41 -14.33 2.84
CA MET A 91 3.41 -14.67 3.85
C MET A 91 2.92 -15.81 4.76
N SER A 92 3.86 -16.56 5.34
CA SER A 92 3.58 -17.49 6.44
C SER A 92 3.13 -16.73 7.69
N ASP A 93 2.32 -17.37 8.53
CA ASP A 93 1.83 -16.76 9.78
C ASP A 93 2.97 -16.33 10.73
N ASP A 94 4.09 -17.06 10.77
CA ASP A 94 5.26 -16.67 11.58
C ASP A 94 5.93 -15.40 11.06
N ALA A 95 6.09 -15.28 9.75
CA ALA A 95 6.58 -14.04 9.15
C ALA A 95 5.65 -12.84 9.44
N ILE A 96 4.33 -13.05 9.45
CA ILE A 96 3.37 -12.00 9.85
C ILE A 96 3.56 -11.61 11.32
N ARG A 97 3.73 -12.58 12.22
CA ARG A 97 4.02 -12.32 13.64
C ARG A 97 5.31 -11.52 13.82
N GLU A 98 6.35 -11.85 13.07
CA GLU A 98 7.63 -11.13 13.13
C GLU A 98 7.53 -9.69 12.62
N VAL A 99 6.78 -9.44 11.53
CA VAL A 99 6.48 -8.06 11.08
C VAL A 99 5.71 -7.30 12.16
N HIS A 100 4.68 -7.92 12.73
CA HIS A 100 3.86 -7.32 13.78
C HIS A 100 4.69 -6.93 15.00
N LYS A 101 5.56 -7.84 15.46
CA LYS A 101 6.50 -7.61 16.56
C LYS A 101 7.46 -6.45 16.28
N ARG A 102 8.08 -6.41 15.09
CA ARG A 102 8.99 -5.32 14.69
C ARG A 102 8.31 -3.95 14.63
N LYS A 103 7.02 -3.90 14.30
CA LYS A 103 6.23 -2.67 14.14
C LYS A 103 5.11 -2.53 15.17
N HIS A 104 5.26 -3.13 16.36
CA HIS A 104 4.18 -3.25 17.34
C HIS A 104 3.50 -1.91 17.66
N ALA A 105 4.27 -0.84 17.84
CA ALA A 105 3.74 0.49 18.17
C ALA A 105 2.82 1.04 17.06
N LEU A 106 3.21 0.86 15.79
CA LEU A 106 2.42 1.32 14.64
C LEU A 106 1.15 0.49 14.46
N TYR A 107 1.21 -0.82 14.70
CA TYR A 107 0.02 -1.66 14.67
C TYR A 107 -0.93 -1.38 15.83
N ALA A 108 -0.39 -1.05 17.01
CA ALA A 108 -1.18 -0.63 18.16
C ALA A 108 -1.92 0.69 17.89
N GLU A 109 -1.22 1.69 17.34
CA GLU A 109 -1.81 2.97 16.92
C GLU A 109 -2.90 2.78 15.86
N ALA A 110 -2.69 1.85 14.91
CA ALA A 110 -3.67 1.50 13.89
C ALA A 110 -4.83 0.62 14.40
N GLY A 111 -4.89 0.31 15.70
CA GLY A 111 -5.94 -0.55 16.27
C GLY A 111 -5.97 -1.96 15.67
N MET A 112 -4.81 -2.48 15.25
CA MET A 112 -4.70 -3.70 14.45
C MET A 112 -3.93 -4.78 15.23
N PRO A 113 -4.63 -5.58 16.07
CA PRO A 113 -3.99 -6.66 16.81
C PRO A 113 -3.59 -7.82 15.89
N ILE A 114 -2.57 -8.59 16.30
CA ILE A 114 -2.04 -9.73 15.53
C ILE A 114 -3.13 -10.76 15.16
N SER A 115 -4.07 -11.02 16.07
CA SER A 115 -5.19 -11.94 15.82
C SER A 115 -6.05 -11.49 14.63
N ARG A 116 -6.32 -10.19 14.51
CA ARG A 116 -7.09 -9.61 13.41
C ARG A 116 -6.34 -9.71 12.08
N LEU A 117 -5.02 -9.47 12.09
CA LEU A 117 -4.17 -9.61 10.89
C LEU A 117 -4.12 -11.06 10.41
N LEU A 118 -3.85 -12.02 11.31
CA LEU A 118 -3.79 -13.44 10.95
C LEU A 118 -5.14 -13.92 10.41
N ALA A 119 -6.25 -13.53 11.05
CA ALA A 119 -7.58 -13.88 10.57
C ALA A 119 -7.88 -13.26 9.20
N ALA A 120 -7.49 -12.01 8.97
CA ALA A 120 -7.63 -11.35 7.68
C ALA A 120 -6.79 -12.03 6.59
N ALA A 121 -5.52 -12.30 6.86
CA ALA A 121 -4.63 -13.01 5.93
C ALA A 121 -5.17 -14.39 5.57
N ALA A 122 -5.64 -15.16 6.56
CA ALA A 122 -6.25 -16.47 6.32
C ALA A 122 -7.53 -16.38 5.47
N ARG A 123 -8.37 -15.35 5.66
CA ARG A 123 -9.55 -15.12 4.81
C ARG A 123 -9.12 -14.78 3.38
N SER A 124 -8.16 -13.89 3.20
CA SER A 124 -7.67 -13.49 1.87
C SER A 124 -7.09 -14.68 1.11
N ARG A 125 -6.31 -15.55 1.79
CA ARG A 125 -5.78 -16.79 1.19
C ARG A 125 -6.89 -17.71 0.68
N ARG A 126 -7.98 -17.86 1.44
CA ARG A 126 -9.13 -18.70 1.02
C ARG A 126 -9.91 -18.10 -0.15
N LYS A 127 -10.04 -16.78 -0.21
CA LYS A 127 -10.77 -16.07 -1.28
C LYS A 127 -9.95 -15.92 -2.56
N GLY A 128 -8.62 -15.90 -2.46
CA GLY A 128 -7.73 -15.56 -3.57
C GLY A 128 -7.56 -14.05 -3.80
N TYR A 129 -8.20 -13.21 -2.98
CA TYR A 129 -8.07 -11.76 -2.98
C TYR A 129 -8.28 -11.21 -1.57
N ALA A 130 -7.75 -10.02 -1.30
CA ALA A 130 -7.99 -9.29 -0.05
C ALA A 130 -9.11 -8.28 -0.23
N GLU A 131 -9.86 -8.06 0.84
CA GLU A 131 -10.96 -7.13 0.90
C GLU A 131 -10.89 -6.42 2.26
N ILE A 132 -11.03 -5.11 2.26
CA ILE A 132 -11.19 -4.29 3.45
C ILE A 132 -12.54 -3.56 3.36
N VAL A 133 -13.14 -3.34 4.52
CA VAL A 133 -14.29 -2.43 4.68
C VAL A 133 -13.94 -1.51 5.84
N ASP A 134 -14.11 -0.20 5.65
CA ASP A 134 -13.96 0.84 6.68
C ASP A 134 -12.60 0.87 7.39
N THR A 135 -11.54 0.38 6.73
CA THR A 135 -10.23 0.20 7.38
C THR A 135 -9.29 1.40 7.20
N ILE A 136 -9.50 2.21 6.16
CA ILE A 136 -8.70 3.44 5.90
C ILE A 136 -9.58 4.69 5.99
N THR A 137 -10.83 4.58 5.55
CA THR A 137 -11.83 5.65 5.62
C THR A 137 -13.18 4.98 5.83
N GLU A 138 -13.97 5.48 6.76
CA GLU A 138 -15.32 5.01 7.03
C GLU A 138 -16.21 5.17 5.78
N GLY A 139 -16.96 4.14 5.41
CA GLY A 139 -17.76 4.05 4.19
C GLY A 139 -17.00 3.60 2.94
N VAL A 140 -15.72 3.18 3.05
CA VAL A 140 -14.90 2.79 1.89
C VAL A 140 -14.51 1.32 1.97
N SER A 141 -14.90 0.56 0.96
CA SER A 141 -14.41 -0.80 0.69
C SER A 141 -13.35 -0.82 -0.41
N GLY A 142 -12.45 -1.80 -0.37
CA GLY A 142 -11.44 -2.00 -1.41
C GLY A 142 -10.75 -3.34 -1.32
#